data_AF-A0AAU5KNE5-F1
#
_entry.id   AF-A0AAU5KNE5-F1
#
_cell.length_a   1.000
_cell.length_b   1.000
_cell.length_c   1.000
_cell.angle_alpha   90.00
_cell.angle_beta   90.00
_cell.angle_gamma   90.00
#
_symmetry.space_group_name_H-M   'P 1'
#
loop_
_entity.id
_entity.type
_entity.pdbx_description
1 polymer ?
#
loop_
_entity_poly.entity_id
_entity_poly.type
_entity_poly.pdbx_seq_one_letter_code
_entity_poly.pdbx_strand_id
1 'polypeptide(L)'
;MLEATSKGRPAGGTPPDTGSVRGDLLALLHRLARRFDGVDGEVLRGLLGETPRDPELAALAWQQLEEIAPQSGLTTVLERAAERGEVDPRRLTRRALRLPLDLLRNEVLVNGTPVPGAVIDEIVDEVVLPLVCRPDGP
;
A
#
# COMPACT_ATOMS: atom_id res chain seq x y z
N MET A 1 -12.99 27.72 -25.32
CA MET A 1 -12.12 26.66 -25.84
C MET A 1 -11.12 26.28 -24.75
N LEU A 2 -11.55 25.49 -23.78
CA LEU A 2 -10.70 24.83 -22.76
C LEU A 2 -11.36 23.48 -22.45
N GLU A 3 -11.27 22.56 -23.39
CA GLU A 3 -11.39 21.13 -23.10
C GLU A 3 -9.98 20.58 -22.92
N ALA A 4 -9.71 20.01 -21.75
CA ALA A 4 -8.81 18.88 -21.61
C ALA A 4 -9.02 18.27 -20.22
N THR A 5 -10.03 17.42 -20.17
CA THR A 5 -10.14 16.23 -19.32
C THR A 5 -8.82 15.77 -18.68
N SER A 6 -8.62 16.10 -17.41
CA SER A 6 -7.79 15.26 -16.53
C SER A 6 -8.58 13.99 -16.22
N LYS A 7 -8.64 13.09 -17.20
CA LYS A 7 -9.10 11.72 -17.00
C LYS A 7 -8.10 11.09 -16.03
N GLY A 8 -8.53 10.87 -14.79
CA GLY A 8 -7.70 10.30 -13.73
C GLY A 8 -6.90 9.13 -14.27
N ARG A 9 -5.57 9.28 -14.29
CA ARG A 9 -4.67 8.18 -14.62
C ARG A 9 -4.99 7.05 -13.64
N PRO A 10 -5.26 5.81 -14.10
CA PRO A 10 -5.51 4.70 -13.17
C PRO A 10 -4.37 4.70 -12.15
N ALA A 11 -4.70 4.68 -10.85
CA ALA A 11 -3.71 4.86 -9.81
C ALA A 11 -2.82 3.61 -9.62
N GLY A 12 -2.43 2.93 -10.68
CA GLY A 12 -1.45 1.87 -10.64
C GLY A 12 -0.90 1.66 -12.04
N GLY A 13 0.38 1.98 -12.26
CA GLY A 13 1.10 1.33 -13.36
C GLY A 13 1.07 -0.18 -13.16
N THR A 14 1.37 -0.95 -14.20
CA THR A 14 1.37 -2.42 -14.15
C THR A 14 1.95 -2.95 -12.83
N PRO A 15 1.23 -3.83 -12.10
CA PRO A 15 1.73 -4.43 -10.88
C PRO A 15 3.10 -5.06 -11.11
N PRO A 16 4.07 -4.91 -10.19
CA PRO A 16 5.38 -5.54 -10.30
C PRO A 16 5.29 -7.04 -10.58
N ASP A 17 6.26 -7.55 -11.34
CA ASP A 17 6.42 -8.97 -11.64
C ASP A 17 7.91 -9.28 -11.82
N THR A 18 8.60 -9.27 -10.68
CA THR A 18 10.03 -9.53 -10.52
C THR A 18 10.36 -11.03 -10.52
N GLY A 19 9.34 -11.89 -10.49
CA GLY A 19 9.48 -13.35 -10.40
C GLY A 19 9.51 -13.90 -8.97
N SER A 20 9.28 -13.08 -7.94
CA SER A 20 9.12 -13.54 -6.56
C SER A 20 8.14 -12.67 -5.79
N VAL A 21 7.37 -13.26 -4.86
CA VAL A 21 6.40 -12.53 -4.04
C VAL A 21 7.08 -11.45 -3.20
N ARG A 22 8.27 -11.72 -2.66
CA ARG A 22 9.06 -10.74 -1.91
C ARG A 22 9.43 -9.55 -2.78
N GLY A 23 10.00 -9.79 -3.96
CA GLY A 23 10.39 -8.73 -4.88
C GLY A 23 9.20 -7.90 -5.35
N ASP A 24 8.06 -8.54 -5.61
CA ASP A 24 6.85 -7.88 -6.06
C ASP A 24 6.27 -6.96 -4.97
N LEU A 25 6.21 -7.44 -3.72
CA LEU A 25 5.76 -6.68 -2.56
C LEU A 25 6.67 -5.49 -2.27
N LEU A 26 8.00 -5.67 -2.26
CA LEU A 26 8.95 -4.57 -2.03
C LEU A 26 8.86 -3.51 -3.12
N ALA A 27 8.81 -3.93 -4.40
CA ALA A 27 8.68 -3.00 -5.51
C ALA A 27 7.37 -2.21 -5.46
N LEU A 28 6.28 -2.86 -5.03
CA LEU A 28 4.99 -2.24 -4.87
C LEU A 28 4.97 -1.24 -3.71
N LEU A 29 5.38 -1.67 -2.51
CA LEU A 29 5.35 -0.82 -1.31
C LEU A 29 6.29 0.38 -1.45
N HIS A 30 7.50 0.22 -2.00
CA HIS A 30 8.38 1.36 -2.30
C HIS A 30 7.74 2.34 -3.31
N ARG A 31 7.02 1.84 -4.31
CA ARG A 31 6.31 2.70 -5.28
C ARG A 31 5.19 3.50 -4.61
N LEU A 32 4.48 2.88 -3.67
CA LEU A 32 3.40 3.52 -2.92
C LEU A 32 3.95 4.50 -1.88
N ALA A 33 5.02 4.16 -1.16
CA ALA A 33 5.69 5.05 -0.21
C ALA A 33 6.11 6.36 -0.89
N ARG A 34 6.72 6.26 -2.08
CA ARG A 34 7.10 7.42 -2.89
C ARG A 34 5.96 8.34 -3.31
N ARG A 35 4.70 7.90 -3.28
CA ARG A 35 3.55 8.78 -3.54
C ARG A 35 3.28 9.75 -2.39
N PHE A 36 3.73 9.41 -1.19
CA PHE A 36 3.60 10.25 -0.01
C PHE A 36 4.84 11.10 0.25
N ASP A 37 5.88 10.95 -0.58
CA ASP A 37 7.05 11.81 -0.54
C ASP A 37 6.68 13.19 -1.10
N GLY A 38 6.83 14.24 -0.28
CA GLY A 38 6.56 15.62 -0.67
C GLY A 38 5.22 16.19 -0.19
N VAL A 39 4.77 17.26 -0.85
CA VAL A 39 3.69 18.16 -0.39
C VAL A 39 2.38 17.42 -0.11
N ASP A 40 2.02 16.44 -0.92
CA ASP A 40 0.76 15.70 -0.77
C ASP A 40 0.70 14.88 0.54
N GLY A 41 1.83 14.32 0.98
CA GLY A 41 1.91 13.58 2.24
C GLY A 41 1.86 14.48 3.48
N GLU A 42 2.47 15.66 3.40
CA GLU A 42 2.42 16.68 4.47
C GLU A 42 1.03 17.29 4.62
N VAL A 43 0.38 17.63 3.49
CA VAL A 43 -1.00 18.14 3.48
C VAL A 43 -1.94 17.09 4.08
N LEU A 44 -1.82 15.83 3.66
CA LEU A 44 -2.64 14.75 4.20
C LEU A 44 -2.49 14.60 5.72
N ARG A 45 -1.27 14.63 6.25
CA ARG A 45 -1.03 14.61 7.71
C ARG A 45 -1.62 15.83 8.41
N GLY A 46 -1.46 17.02 7.82
CA GLY A 46 -2.04 18.25 8.36
C GLY A 46 -3.57 18.17 8.45
N LEU A 47 -4.24 17.76 7.38
CA LEU A 47 -5.69 17.58 7.34
C LEU A 47 -6.18 16.58 8.38
N LEU A 48 -5.44 15.48 8.58
CA LEU A 48 -5.78 14.48 9.59
C LEU A 48 -5.49 14.95 11.02
N GLY A 49 -4.48 15.80 11.23
CA GLY A 49 -4.24 16.45 12.52
C GLY A 49 -5.34 17.44 12.93
N GLU A 50 -6.02 18.03 11.93
CA GLU A 50 -7.11 18.99 12.12
C GLU A 50 -8.49 18.33 12.32
N THR A 51 -8.56 17.00 12.46
CA THR A 51 -9.81 16.23 12.69
C THR A 51 -10.72 16.82 13.77
N PRO A 52 -10.23 17.37 14.92
CA PRO A 52 -11.11 17.97 15.92
C PRO A 52 -11.78 19.27 15.47
N ARG A 53 -11.22 19.96 14.47
CA ARG A 53 -11.70 21.27 13.98
C ARG A 53 -12.61 21.13 12.77
N ASP A 54 -12.35 20.16 11.89
CA ASP A 54 -13.13 19.92 10.68
C ASP A 54 -13.24 18.40 10.35
N PRO A 55 -14.29 17.73 10.85
CA PRO A 55 -14.49 16.30 10.64
C PRO A 55 -14.88 15.93 9.19
N GLU A 56 -15.48 16.84 8.43
CA GLU A 56 -15.83 16.59 7.02
C GLU A 56 -14.58 16.57 6.15
N LEU A 57 -13.68 17.52 6.37
CA LEU A 57 -12.39 17.57 5.69
C LEU A 57 -11.52 16.36 6.02
N ALA A 58 -11.50 15.93 7.29
CA ALA A 58 -10.82 14.71 7.70
C ALA A 58 -11.42 13.46 7.02
N ALA A 59 -12.75 13.37 6.90
CA ALA A 59 -13.40 12.26 6.21
C ALA A 59 -13.01 12.17 4.72
N LEU A 60 -12.91 13.31 4.03
CA LEU A 60 -12.43 13.35 2.65
C LEU A 60 -10.98 12.90 2.52
N ALA A 61 -10.11 13.32 3.44
CA ALA A 61 -8.71 12.88 3.51
C ALA A 61 -8.60 11.36 3.72
N TRP A 62 -9.41 10.80 4.62
CA TRP A 62 -9.49 9.35 4.83
C TRP A 62 -10.02 8.60 3.60
N GLN A 63 -11.03 9.14 2.91
CA GLN A 63 -11.55 8.52 1.70
C GLN A 63 -10.50 8.44 0.59
N GLN A 64 -9.73 9.51 0.38
CA GLN A 64 -8.64 9.53 -0.60
C GLN A 64 -7.58 8.47 -0.28
N LEU A 65 -7.25 8.26 1.00
CA LEU A 65 -6.37 7.19 1.45
C LEU A 65 -6.94 5.79 1.17
N GLU A 66 -8.24 5.60 1.36
CA GLU A 66 -8.90 4.32 1.10
C GLU A 66 -8.92 3.94 -0.38
N GLU A 67 -8.94 4.93 -1.28
CA GLU A 67 -8.92 4.71 -2.73
C GLU A 67 -7.58 4.16 -3.25
N ILE A 68 -6.49 4.29 -2.47
CA ILE A 68 -5.16 3.77 -2.83
C ILE A 68 -5.15 2.24 -2.82
N ALA A 69 -5.84 1.62 -1.86
CA ALA A 69 -5.80 0.17 -1.68
C ALA A 69 -6.36 -0.63 -2.87
N PRO A 70 -7.58 -0.34 -3.36
CA PRO A 70 -8.14 -0.99 -4.56
C PRO A 70 -7.28 -0.82 -5.81
N GLN A 71 -6.53 0.29 -5.92
CA GLN A 71 -5.78 0.65 -7.12
C GLN A 71 -4.29 0.28 -7.05
N SER A 72 -3.85 -0.26 -5.91
CA SER A 72 -2.44 -0.59 -5.65
C SER A 72 -1.88 -1.70 -6.56
N GLY A 73 -2.72 -2.66 -6.97
CA GLY A 73 -2.25 -3.88 -7.61
C GLY A 73 -1.77 -4.96 -6.62
N LEU A 74 -1.94 -4.77 -5.31
CA LEU A 74 -1.55 -5.73 -4.28
C LEU A 74 -2.26 -7.08 -4.44
N THR A 75 -3.57 -7.06 -4.72
CA THR A 75 -4.33 -8.30 -4.98
C THR A 75 -3.73 -9.08 -6.13
N THR A 76 -3.42 -8.41 -7.25
CA THR A 76 -2.80 -9.04 -8.41
C THR A 76 -1.42 -9.63 -8.10
N VAL A 77 -0.60 -8.93 -7.30
CA VAL A 77 0.70 -9.45 -6.84
C VAL A 77 0.52 -10.76 -6.06
N LEU A 78 -0.41 -10.78 -5.10
CA LEU A 78 -0.63 -11.94 -4.23
C LEU A 78 -1.31 -13.11 -4.97
N GLU A 79 -2.20 -12.83 -5.92
CA GLU A 79 -2.80 -13.84 -6.79
C GLU A 79 -1.74 -14.51 -7.69
N ARG A 80 -0.87 -13.74 -8.34
CA ARG A 80 0.24 -14.30 -9.14
C ARG A 80 1.20 -15.13 -8.29
N ALA A 81 1.53 -14.64 -7.08
CA ALA A 81 2.36 -15.40 -6.15
C ALA A 81 1.70 -16.73 -5.74
N ALA A 82 0.38 -16.75 -5.59
CA ALA A 82 -0.38 -17.96 -5.32
C ALA A 82 -0.38 -18.93 -6.52
N GLU A 83 -0.49 -18.42 -7.75
CA GLU A 83 -0.35 -19.23 -8.98
C GLU A 83 1.04 -19.88 -9.09
N ARG A 84 2.09 -19.19 -8.65
CA ARG A 84 3.47 -19.70 -8.58
C ARG A 84 3.72 -20.65 -7.38
N GLY A 85 2.77 -20.75 -6.45
CA GLY A 85 2.89 -21.57 -5.25
C GLY A 85 3.74 -20.96 -4.12
N GLU A 86 4.12 -19.68 -4.21
CA GLU A 86 4.87 -18.97 -3.17
C GLU A 86 3.98 -18.57 -1.97
N VAL A 87 2.68 -18.41 -2.22
CA VAL A 87 1.67 -17.99 -1.24
C VAL A 87 0.61 -19.07 -1.09
N ASP A 88 0.13 -19.29 0.14
CA ASP A 88 -1.03 -20.16 0.39
C ASP A 88 -2.33 -19.38 0.13
N PRO A 89 -3.13 -19.73 -0.89
CA PRO A 89 -4.39 -19.04 -1.18
C PRO A 89 -5.35 -19.01 0.02
N ARG A 90 -5.27 -20.02 0.90
CA ARG A 90 -6.14 -20.12 2.09
C ARG A 90 -5.80 -19.05 3.15
N ARG A 91 -4.60 -18.46 3.08
CA ARG A 91 -4.13 -17.41 3.99
C ARG A 91 -4.47 -16.00 3.48
N LEU A 92 -4.90 -15.86 2.22
CA LEU A 92 -5.30 -14.59 1.59
C LEU A 92 -6.70 -14.12 2.04
N THR A 93 -6.88 -13.97 3.35
CA THR A 93 -8.09 -13.37 3.91
C THR A 93 -8.18 -11.88 3.56
N ARG A 94 -9.38 -11.29 3.64
CA ARG A 94 -9.56 -9.84 3.46
C ARG A 94 -8.64 -8.99 4.34
N ARG A 95 -8.30 -9.46 5.55
CA ARG A 95 -7.38 -8.76 6.46
C ARG A 95 -5.94 -8.89 5.98
N ALA A 96 -5.50 -10.08 5.60
CA ALA A 96 -4.16 -10.31 5.07
C ALA A 96 -3.90 -9.51 3.78
N LEU A 97 -4.88 -9.44 2.87
CA LEU A 97 -4.80 -8.66 1.64
C LEU A 97 -4.69 -7.14 1.86
N ARG A 98 -5.14 -6.62 3.00
CA ARG A 98 -5.09 -5.19 3.31
C ARG A 98 -3.88 -4.79 4.14
N LEU A 99 -3.38 -5.72 4.95
CA LEU A 99 -2.36 -5.46 5.96
C LEU A 99 -1.11 -4.74 5.45
N PRO A 100 -0.50 -5.10 4.29
CA PRO A 100 0.70 -4.40 3.81
C PRO A 100 0.48 -2.90 3.63
N LEU A 101 -0.71 -2.51 3.14
CA LEU A 101 -1.06 -1.11 2.93
C LEU A 101 -1.48 -0.41 4.20
N ASP A 102 -2.16 -1.13 5.10
CA ASP A 102 -2.52 -0.60 6.42
C ASP A 102 -1.26 -0.26 7.23
N LEU A 103 -0.22 -1.11 7.19
CA LEU A 103 1.07 -0.87 7.85
C LEU A 103 1.84 0.30 7.22
N LEU A 104 1.96 0.33 5.89
CA LEU A 104 2.61 1.43 5.19
C LEU A 104 1.91 2.76 5.47
N ARG A 105 0.57 2.79 5.43
CA ARG A 105 -0.22 3.98 5.75
C ARG A 105 0.01 4.40 7.20
N ASN A 106 0.01 3.46 8.14
CA ASN A 106 0.27 3.75 9.54
C ASN A 106 1.63 4.44 9.72
N GLU A 107 2.67 3.93 9.06
CA GLU A 107 4.00 4.52 9.09
C GLU A 107 3.99 5.97 8.59
N VAL A 108 3.36 6.22 7.43
CA VAL A 108 3.22 7.55 6.84
C VAL A 108 2.49 8.53 7.78
N LEU A 109 1.49 8.05 8.51
CA LEU A 109 0.68 8.89 9.39
C LEU A 109 1.35 9.16 10.73
N VAL A 110 2.02 8.16 11.31
CA VAL A 110 2.58 8.23 12.66
C VAL A 110 4.00 8.80 12.64
N ASN A 111 4.85 8.31 11.74
CA ASN A 111 6.29 8.64 11.71
C ASN A 111 6.65 9.61 10.59
N GLY A 112 5.79 9.74 9.59
CA GLY A 112 5.94 10.73 8.54
C GLY A 112 6.56 10.17 7.26
N THR A 113 7.01 11.08 6.40
CA THR A 113 7.68 10.75 5.12
C THR A 113 9.01 11.49 5.03
N PRO A 114 10.02 10.96 4.31
CA PRO A 114 9.99 9.70 3.56
C PRO A 114 10.01 8.47 4.46
N VAL A 115 9.32 7.40 4.04
CA VAL A 115 9.37 6.12 4.76
C VAL A 115 10.73 5.45 4.49
N PRO A 116 11.51 5.09 5.53
CA PRO A 116 12.79 4.41 5.33
C PRO A 116 12.61 3.06 4.64
N GLY A 117 13.51 2.72 3.70
CA GLY A 117 13.45 1.43 2.99
C GLY A 117 13.50 0.22 3.94
N ALA A 118 14.27 0.32 5.03
CA ALA A 118 14.35 -0.73 6.05
C ALA A 118 12.99 -1.04 6.70
N VAL A 119 12.14 -0.03 6.92
CA VAL A 119 10.78 -0.26 7.46
C VAL A 119 9.91 -1.02 6.46
N ILE A 120 10.08 -0.76 5.16
CA ILE A 120 9.37 -1.50 4.12
C ILE A 120 9.86 -2.95 4.05
N ASP A 121 11.17 -3.16 4.21
CA ASP A 121 11.76 -4.51 4.31
C ASP A 121 11.19 -5.26 5.52
N GLU A 122 11.13 -4.64 6.70
CA GLU A 122 10.55 -5.21 7.93
C GLU A 122 9.06 -5.55 7.76
N ILE A 123 8.26 -4.65 7.17
CA ILE A 123 6.85 -4.93 6.87
C ILE A 123 6.71 -6.18 6.00
N VAL A 124 7.52 -6.30 4.95
CA VAL A 124 7.44 -7.44 4.03
C VAL A 124 7.94 -8.72 4.69
N ASP A 125 9.15 -8.70 5.23
CA ASP A 125 9.88 -9.90 5.66
C ASP A 125 9.41 -10.43 7.02
N GLU A 126 9.09 -9.54 7.96
CA GLU A 126 8.74 -9.95 9.32
C GLU A 126 7.23 -10.15 9.51
N VAL A 127 6.40 -9.50 8.67
CA VAL A 127 4.94 -9.52 8.84
C VAL A 127 4.22 -10.16 7.67
N VAL A 128 4.39 -9.63 6.46
CA VAL A 128 3.54 -10.04 5.33
C VAL A 128 3.90 -11.45 4.85
N LEU A 129 5.17 -11.73 4.57
CA LEU A 129 5.58 -13.04 4.08
C LEU A 129 5.25 -14.16 5.07
N PRO A 130 5.56 -14.08 6.37
CA PRO A 130 5.18 -15.13 7.33
C PRO A 130 3.66 -15.34 7.42
N LEU A 131 2.88 -14.27 7.20
CA LEU A 131 1.42 -14.33 7.22
C LEU A 131 0.85 -15.04 5.99
N VAL A 132 1.38 -14.80 4.79
CA VAL A 132 0.77 -15.29 3.53
C VAL A 132 1.47 -16.52 2.94
N CYS A 133 2.78 -16.67 3.17
CA CYS A 133 3.54 -17.83 2.73
C CYS A 133 3.27 -19.02 3.65
N ARG A 134 3.53 -20.23 3.13
CA ARG A 134 3.55 -21.41 3.97
C ARG A 134 4.82 -21.32 4.85
N PRO A 135 4.73 -21.60 6.15
CA PRO A 135 5.93 -21.84 6.92
C PRO A 135 6.65 -23.04 6.30
N ASP A 136 7.96 -22.93 6.13
CA ASP A 136 8.78 -24.10 5.81
C ASP A 136 8.49 -25.14 6.90
N GLY A 137 8.00 -26.31 6.46
CA GLY A 137 7.71 -27.40 7.38
C GLY A 137 8.99 -27.84 8.10
N PRO A 138 8.86 -28.48 9.29
CA PRO A 138 9.99 -29.19 9.87
C PRO A 138 10.54 -30.28 8.93
#